data_AF-A0A2V7RTB5-F1
#
_entry.id   AF-A0A2V7RTB5-F1
#
_cell.length_a   1.000
_cell.length_b   1.000
_cell.length_c   1.000
_cell.angle_alpha   90.00
_cell.angle_beta   90.00
_cell.angle_gamma   90.00
#
_symmetry.space_group_name_H-M   'P 1'
#
loop_
_entity.id
_entity.type
_entity.pdbx_description
1 polymer ?
#
loop_
_entity_poly.entity_id
_entity_poly.type
_entity_poly.pdbx_seq_one_letter_code
_entity_poly.pdbx_strand_id
1 'polypeptide(L)'
;MRAGLRPGPITPGSRATGDRRLLRWQTLNPWGQERAVLPFVIAWDATTPHPSATAPAGCVLSGLQIVSPSADSLRSAFVRAGWPVSIVRGAPEHLELTLACPDGARRFP
;
A
#
# COMPACT_ATOMS: atom_id res chain seq x y z
N MET A 1 -1.21 19.24 14.54
CA MET A 1 -2.07 19.59 13.38
C MET A 1 -2.43 18.30 12.65
N ARG A 2 -3.71 18.05 12.32
CA ARG A 2 -4.13 16.86 11.56
C ARG A 2 -3.83 17.09 10.07
N ALA A 3 -3.04 16.20 9.48
CA ALA A 3 -2.45 16.33 8.15
C ALA A 3 -3.46 16.09 6.99
N GLY A 4 -4.68 16.64 7.08
CA GLY A 4 -5.73 16.50 6.06
C GLY A 4 -6.35 15.09 5.93
N LEU A 5 -5.98 14.15 6.81
CA LEU A 5 -6.54 12.81 6.88
C LEU A 5 -7.92 12.82 7.58
N ARG A 6 -8.83 11.96 7.11
CA ARG A 6 -10.13 11.67 7.74
C ARG A 6 -10.23 10.17 8.01
N PRO A 7 -9.56 9.67 9.06
CA PRO A 7 -9.50 8.24 9.29
C PRO A 7 -10.88 7.67 9.59
N GLY A 8 -11.20 6.54 8.96
CA GLY A 8 -12.35 5.71 9.29
C GLY A 8 -12.15 4.94 10.59
N PRO A 9 -13.04 3.99 10.91
CA PRO A 9 -12.84 3.08 12.04
C PRO A 9 -11.63 2.17 11.82
N ILE A 10 -11.05 1.69 12.92
CA ILE A 10 -10.08 0.59 12.90
C ILE A 10 -10.86 -0.72 12.75
N THR A 11 -10.51 -1.52 11.75
CA THR A 11 -11.19 -2.79 11.45
C THR A 11 -10.28 -3.97 11.77
N PRO A 12 -10.65 -4.88 12.69
CA PRO A 12 -9.87 -6.08 12.96
C PRO A 12 -10.00 -7.11 11.82
N GLY A 13 -8.94 -7.84 11.56
CA GLY A 13 -8.90 -8.94 10.60
C GLY A 13 -8.15 -10.16 11.15
N SER A 14 -8.50 -11.34 10.65
CA SER A 14 -7.79 -12.57 10.97
C SER A 14 -7.88 -13.60 9.86
N ARG A 15 -6.89 -14.51 9.78
CA ARG A 15 -6.89 -15.63 8.83
C ARG A 15 -6.18 -16.83 9.42
N ALA A 16 -6.80 -18.00 9.34
CA ALA A 16 -6.13 -19.26 9.61
C ALA A 16 -5.19 -19.63 8.45
N THR A 17 -3.98 -20.08 8.77
CA THR A 17 -3.01 -20.60 7.81
C THR A 17 -3.16 -22.11 7.65
N GLY A 18 -2.52 -22.70 6.62
CA GLY A 18 -2.53 -24.15 6.40
C GLY A 18 -1.91 -24.96 7.55
N ASP A 19 -0.99 -24.36 8.32
CA ASP A 19 -0.40 -24.91 9.54
C ASP A 19 -1.19 -24.59 10.82
N ARG A 20 -2.47 -24.18 10.69
CA ARG A 20 -3.41 -23.86 11.78
C ARG A 20 -2.95 -22.71 12.71
N ARG A 21 -1.98 -21.90 12.30
CA ARG A 21 -1.68 -20.64 12.99
C ARG A 21 -2.76 -19.61 12.63
N LEU A 22 -2.99 -18.66 13.55
CA LEU A 22 -3.96 -17.60 13.35
C LEU A 22 -3.23 -16.26 13.19
N LEU A 23 -3.24 -15.72 11.98
CA LEU A 23 -2.78 -14.36 11.71
C LEU A 23 -3.84 -13.38 12.20
N ARG A 24 -3.41 -12.30 12.85
CA ARG A 24 -4.28 -11.21 13.31
C ARG A 24 -3.70 -9.87 12.91
N TRP A 25 -4.58 -8.95 12.51
CA TRP A 25 -4.20 -7.59 12.14
C TRP A 25 -5.34 -6.61 12.38
N GLN A 26 -5.02 -5.33 12.25
CA GLN A 26 -5.95 -4.23 12.19
C GLN A 26 -5.70 -3.42 10.92
N THR A 27 -6.75 -2.93 10.27
CA THR A 27 -6.66 -2.00 9.15
C THR A 27 -7.31 -0.66 9.47
N LEU A 28 -6.84 0.39 8.80
CA LEU A 28 -7.41 1.72 8.87
C LEU A 28 -7.35 2.38 7.48
N ASN A 29 -8.49 2.86 6.99
CA ASN A 29 -8.53 3.77 5.85
C ASN A 29 -8.32 5.22 6.36
N PRO A 30 -7.20 5.88 6.04
CA PRO A 30 -6.91 7.23 6.53
C PRO A 30 -7.59 8.35 5.71
N TRP A 31 -8.15 8.03 4.55
CA TRP A 31 -8.65 8.99 3.57
C TRP A 31 -10.15 9.31 3.75
N GLY A 32 -10.88 8.42 4.41
CA GLY A 32 -12.34 8.55 4.60
C GLY A 32 -13.15 8.30 3.32
N GLN A 33 -12.51 7.76 2.30
CA GLN A 33 -13.09 7.37 1.02
C GLN A 33 -12.32 6.18 0.44
N GLU A 34 -12.99 5.36 -0.35
CA GLU A 34 -12.37 4.25 -1.07
C GLU A 34 -12.04 4.68 -2.50
N ARG A 35 -10.83 4.34 -2.95
CA ARG A 35 -10.35 4.57 -4.32
C ARG A 35 -9.21 3.60 -4.59
N ALA A 36 -9.15 3.02 -5.79
CA ALA A 36 -8.22 1.92 -6.11
C ALA A 36 -6.74 2.22 -5.80
N VAL A 37 -6.32 3.49 -5.96
CA VAL A 37 -4.92 3.92 -5.72
C VAL A 37 -4.68 4.54 -4.35
N LEU A 38 -5.71 4.67 -3.51
CA LEU A 38 -5.55 5.15 -2.13
C LEU A 38 -5.24 3.97 -1.21
N PRO A 39 -4.08 3.94 -0.55
CA PRO A 39 -3.72 2.82 0.31
C PRO A 39 -4.45 2.91 1.65
N PHE A 40 -4.68 1.76 2.27
CA PHE A 40 -4.98 1.67 3.69
C PHE A 40 -3.69 1.35 4.46
N VAL A 41 -3.68 1.58 5.77
CA VAL A 41 -2.61 1.10 6.64
C VAL A 41 -3.03 -0.19 7.33
N ILE A 42 -2.06 -1.07 7.54
CA ILE A 42 -2.25 -2.35 8.24
C ILE A 42 -1.23 -2.45 9.39
N ALA A 43 -1.70 -2.90 10.55
CA ALA A 43 -0.88 -3.22 11.70
C ALA A 43 -1.09 -4.70 12.05
N TRP A 44 -0.02 -5.48 11.99
CA TRP A 44 -0.04 -6.88 12.41
C TRP A 44 0.02 -6.96 13.94
N ASP A 45 -0.69 -7.93 14.51
CA ASP A 45 -0.60 -8.21 15.94
C ASP A 45 0.85 -8.57 16.32
N ALA A 46 1.29 -8.18 17.52
CA ALA A 46 2.67 -8.42 17.98
C ALA A 46 3.07 -9.90 17.97
N THR A 47 2.09 -10.80 18.09
CA THR A 47 2.30 -12.26 18.05
C THR A 47 2.23 -12.85 16.64
N THR A 48 1.83 -12.06 15.64
CA THR A 48 1.77 -12.47 14.23
C THR A 48 3.09 -12.13 13.53
N PRO A 49 3.85 -13.12 13.04
CA PRO A 49 5.02 -12.85 12.21
C PRO A 49 4.62 -12.03 10.98
N HIS A 50 5.40 -10.98 10.68
CA HIS A 50 5.12 -10.13 9.52
C HIS A 50 5.18 -10.97 8.22
N PRO A 51 4.18 -10.93 7.33
CA PRO A 51 4.13 -11.82 6.15
C PRO A 51 5.33 -11.67 5.20
N SER A 52 6.00 -10.53 5.20
CA SER A 52 7.21 -10.34 4.39
C SER A 52 8.39 -11.20 4.87
N ALA A 53 8.38 -11.71 6.10
CA ALA A 53 9.46 -12.55 6.63
C ALA A 53 9.60 -13.88 5.88
N THR A 54 8.53 -14.33 5.22
CA THR A 54 8.50 -15.55 4.40
C THR A 54 8.38 -15.26 2.91
N ALA A 55 8.58 -14.00 2.49
CA ALA A 55 8.55 -13.66 1.07
C ALA A 55 9.72 -14.35 0.34
N PRO A 56 9.52 -14.84 -0.90
CA PRO A 56 10.60 -15.40 -1.69
C PRO A 56 11.75 -14.40 -1.85
N ALA A 57 12.98 -14.88 -1.72
CA ALA A 57 14.15 -14.11 -2.12
C ALA A 57 14.22 -13.98 -3.65
N GLY A 58 14.82 -12.89 -4.13
CA GLY A 58 14.99 -12.63 -5.56
C GLY A 58 14.70 -11.17 -5.90
N CYS A 59 13.60 -10.93 -6.59
CA CYS A 59 13.20 -9.58 -6.99
C CYS A 59 12.89 -8.69 -5.79
N VAL A 60 13.33 -7.43 -5.85
CA VAL A 60 13.01 -6.40 -4.85
C VAL A 60 12.10 -5.34 -5.47
N LEU A 61 11.11 -4.86 -4.71
CA LEU A 61 10.30 -3.72 -5.12
C LEU A 61 11.19 -2.46 -5.11
N SER A 62 11.53 -1.96 -6.30
CA SER A 62 12.42 -0.82 -6.49
C SER A 62 11.68 0.46 -6.88
N GLY A 63 10.41 0.36 -7.28
CA GLY A 63 9.58 1.52 -7.59
C GLY A 63 8.10 1.23 -7.41
N LEU A 64 7.37 2.23 -6.93
CA LEU A 64 5.91 2.25 -6.88
C LEU A 64 5.43 3.65 -7.25
N GLN A 65 4.52 3.74 -8.21
CA GLN A 65 3.93 5.01 -8.61
C GLN A 65 2.44 4.88 -8.91
N ILE A 66 1.74 5.99 -8.71
CA ILE A 66 0.32 6.12 -9.01
C ILE A 66 0.17 6.85 -10.34
N VAL A 67 -0.55 6.25 -11.28
CA VAL A 67 -0.97 6.91 -12.52
C VAL A 67 -2.41 7.32 -12.37
N SER A 68 -2.74 8.61 -12.57
CA SER A 68 -4.11 9.10 -12.40
C SER A 68 -4.40 10.32 -13.28
N PRO A 69 -5.62 10.48 -13.82
CA PRO A 69 -6.02 11.70 -14.51
C PRO A 69 -6.08 12.89 -13.55
N SER A 70 -6.22 12.62 -12.24
CA SER A 70 -6.29 13.61 -11.16
C SER A 70 -5.00 13.73 -10.34
N ALA A 71 -3.85 13.52 -10.99
CA ALA A 71 -2.54 13.46 -10.34
C ALA A 71 -2.26 14.62 -9.36
N ASP A 72 -2.61 15.86 -9.72
CA ASP A 72 -2.34 17.04 -8.88
C ASP A 72 -3.11 17.03 -7.56
N SER A 73 -4.39 16.63 -7.60
CA SER A 73 -5.21 16.46 -6.40
C SER A 73 -4.67 15.35 -5.50
N LEU A 74 -4.23 14.23 -6.09
CA LEU A 74 -3.63 13.12 -5.35
C LEU A 74 -2.28 13.51 -4.72
N ARG A 75 -1.38 14.17 -5.46
CA ARG A 75 -0.10 14.66 -4.92
C ARG A 75 -0.33 15.54 -3.70
N SER A 76 -1.27 16.47 -3.81
CA SER A 76 -1.64 17.36 -2.71
C SER A 76 -2.12 16.58 -1.47
N ALA A 77 -2.89 15.51 -1.66
CA ALA A 77 -3.37 14.66 -0.57
C ALA A 77 -2.22 13.86 0.09
N PHE A 78 -1.35 13.25 -0.72
CA PHE A 78 -0.21 12.45 -0.22
C PHE A 78 0.85 13.30 0.47
N VAL A 79 1.15 14.49 -0.04
CA VAL A 79 2.06 15.45 0.62
C VAL A 79 1.51 15.84 1.99
N ARG A 80 0.20 16.15 2.10
CA ARG A 80 -0.42 16.42 3.38
C ARG A 80 -0.35 15.23 4.32
N ALA A 81 -0.57 14.02 3.81
CA ALA A 81 -0.45 12.78 4.60
C ALA A 81 0.99 12.47 5.03
N GLY A 82 2.00 13.16 4.49
CA GLY A 82 3.42 12.89 4.73
C GLY A 82 3.90 11.60 4.06
N TRP A 83 3.24 11.17 2.99
CA TRP A 83 3.54 9.91 2.29
C TRP A 83 4.19 10.19 0.94
N PRO A 84 5.53 10.03 0.84
CA PRO A 84 6.25 10.30 -0.40
C PRO A 84 6.01 9.16 -1.40
N VAL A 85 5.06 9.36 -2.31
CA VAL A 85 4.77 8.43 -3.41
C VAL A 85 4.87 9.18 -4.73
N SER A 86 5.50 8.57 -5.74
CA SER A 86 5.52 9.13 -7.09
C SER A 86 4.11 9.07 -7.68
N ILE A 87 3.61 10.21 -8.17
CA ILE A 87 2.29 10.29 -8.80
C ILE A 87 2.46 11.00 -10.13
N VAL A 88 1.98 10.41 -11.21
CA VAL A 88 2.07 10.93 -12.57
C VAL A 88 0.69 11.03 -13.23
N ARG A 89 0.55 11.94 -14.19
CA ARG A 89 -0.71 12.11 -14.92
C ARG A 89 -0.83 11.01 -15.97
N GLY A 90 -1.97 10.32 -16.01
CA GLY A 90 -2.29 9.31 -17.03
C GLY A 90 -3.64 8.64 -16.80
N ALA A 91 -4.14 7.89 -17.78
CA ALA A 91 -5.40 7.16 -17.72
C ALA A 91 -5.25 5.78 -18.41
N PRO A 92 -5.93 4.72 -17.92
CA PRO A 92 -6.79 4.68 -16.75
C PRO A 92 -6.00 4.85 -15.44
N GLU A 93 -6.69 5.05 -14.33
CA GLU A 93 -6.05 5.10 -13.02
C GLU A 93 -5.55 3.72 -12.59
N HIS A 94 -4.27 3.61 -12.23
CA HIS A 94 -3.64 2.35 -11.82
C HIS A 94 -2.35 2.57 -10.98
N LEU A 95 -1.79 1.47 -10.48
CA LEU A 95 -0.51 1.45 -9.78
C LEU A 95 0.53 0.82 -10.70
N GLU A 96 1.61 1.54 -11.00
CA GLU A 96 2.74 0.93 -11.67
C GLU A 96 3.80 0.56 -10.64
N LEU A 97 4.25 -0.70 -10.68
CA LEU A 97 5.30 -1.22 -9.81
C LEU A 97 6.51 -1.64 -10.64
N THR A 98 7.70 -1.41 -10.09
CA THR A 98 8.96 -1.87 -10.68
C THR A 98 9.63 -2.85 -9.72
N LEU A 99 9.93 -4.03 -10.24
CA LEU A 99 10.73 -5.04 -9.56
C LEU A 99 12.13 -5.03 -10.16
N ALA A 100 13.16 -4.90 -9.32
CA ALA A 100 14.53 -5.17 -9.70
C ALA A 100 14.84 -6.64 -9.39
N CYS A 101 15.03 -7.45 -10.42
CA CYS A 101 15.35 -8.87 -10.32
C CYS A 101 16.82 -9.14 -10.72
N PRO A 102 17.39 -10.31 -10.36
CA PRO A 102 18.76 -10.65 -10.74
C PRO A 102 19.03 -10.62 -12.25
N ASP A 103 18.01 -10.87 -13.08
CA ASP A 103 18.05 -10.87 -14.55
C ASP A 103 17.56 -9.54 -15.17
N GLY A 104 17.42 -8.50 -14.35
CA GLY A 104 17.05 -7.15 -14.77
C GLY A 104 15.73 -6.64 -14.20
N ALA A 105 15.40 -5.39 -14.52
CA ALA A 105 14.17 -4.77 -14.04
C ALA A 105 12.94 -5.22 -14.84
N ARG A 106 11.78 -5.27 -14.17
CA ARG A 106 10.45 -5.51 -14.77
C ARG A 106 9.48 -4.49 -14.22
N ARG A 107 8.68 -3.89 -15.11
CA ARG A 107 7.62 -2.93 -14.75
C ARG A 107 6.26 -3.56 -15.03
N PHE A 108 5.33 -3.40 -14.11
CA PHE A 108 3.96 -3.89 -14.23
C PHE A 108 2.98 -2.74 -13.99
N PRO A 109 1.89 -2.66 -14.77
CA PRO A 109 0.80 -1.71 -14.56
C PRO A 109 -0.25 -2.18 -13.54
#